data_AF-A0A0Z8FH93-F1
#
_entry.id   AF-A0A0Z8FH93-F1
#
_cell.length_a   1.000
_cell.length_b   1.000
_cell.length_c   1.000
_cell.angle_alpha   90.00
_cell.angle_beta   90.00
_cell.angle_gamma   90.00
#
_symmetry.space_group_name_H-M   'P 1'
#
loop_
_entity.id
_entity.type
_entity.pdbx_description
1 polymer ?
#
loop_
_entity_poly.entity_id
_entity_poly.type
_entity_poly.pdbx_seq_one_letter_code
_entity_poly.pdbx_strand_id
1 'polypeptide(L)'
;MGYCVARKKPNDTDVKRHLREVNFLCPLCKKDLQPNGQKKSNKLYEIAHIYPNSPTPQQQKELINVEKLGKNSESFENKIALCKDCHSTQDYNTTKEDYQKLLKIKKDCLNESAIRDILNQEILEQDIANIVDKLTKLTDDEIDSVIDLNYDVVKIDKKFELNESSRLKRKIKNNVREYYIFIQNEFKNKDKGKFEIIGTKIKLLYLKVKEKQDNKEKIFYALVEWLDEKSFSVSRDACEIVISYFVQSCEVFESVTK
;
A
#
# COMPACT_ATOMS: atom_id res chain seq x y z
N MET A 1 -32.42 0.02 -11.24
CA MET A 1 -31.18 0.08 -12.06
C MET A 1 -30.66 -1.34 -12.22
N GLY A 2 -30.32 -1.75 -13.45
CA GLY A 2 -29.78 -3.08 -13.71
C GLY A 2 -28.29 -3.18 -13.32
N TYR A 3 -27.79 -4.40 -13.15
CA TYR A 3 -26.38 -4.67 -12.84
C TYR A 3 -25.41 -4.23 -13.95
N CYS A 4 -25.83 -4.31 -15.22
CA CYS A 4 -25.01 -3.92 -16.37
C CYS A 4 -25.00 -2.40 -16.54
N VAL A 5 -23.81 -1.80 -16.60
CA VAL A 5 -23.60 -0.36 -16.78
C VAL A 5 -22.71 -0.08 -18.01
N ALA A 6 -22.54 1.21 -18.37
CA ALA A 6 -21.69 1.59 -19.49
C ALA A 6 -20.24 1.12 -19.27
N ARG A 7 -19.66 0.49 -20.30
CA ARG A 7 -18.31 -0.09 -20.25
C ARG A 7 -17.27 0.99 -19.93
N LYS A 8 -16.35 0.70 -19.00
CA LYS A 8 -15.23 1.57 -18.65
C LYS A 8 -13.92 0.90 -19.00
N LYS A 9 -13.06 1.62 -19.73
CA LYS A 9 -11.71 1.16 -20.01
C LYS A 9 -10.89 1.23 -18.70
N PRO A 10 -10.29 0.12 -18.23
CA PRO A 10 -9.46 0.15 -17.04
C PRO A 10 -8.21 1.02 -17.29
N ASN A 11 -7.83 1.82 -16.30
CA ASN A 11 -6.59 2.60 -16.36
C ASN A 11 -5.37 1.71 -15.99
N ASP A 12 -4.15 2.25 -16.13
CA ASP A 12 -2.92 1.48 -15.86
C ASP A 12 -2.84 0.94 -14.42
N THR A 13 -3.38 1.67 -13.45
CA THR A 13 -3.43 1.25 -12.04
C THR A 13 -4.41 0.08 -11.86
N ASP A 14 -5.60 0.15 -12.47
CA ASP A 14 -6.59 -0.92 -12.45
C ASP A 14 -6.03 -2.19 -13.10
N VAL A 15 -5.34 -2.04 -14.22
CA VAL A 15 -4.70 -3.15 -14.93
C VAL A 15 -3.64 -3.82 -14.07
N LYS A 16 -2.74 -3.04 -13.44
CA LYS A 16 -1.75 -3.57 -12.49
C LYS A 16 -2.41 -4.30 -11.33
N ARG A 17 -3.54 -3.80 -10.83
CA ARG A 17 -4.29 -4.42 -9.73
C ARG A 17 -4.84 -5.79 -10.14
N HIS A 18 -5.43 -5.91 -11.33
CA HIS A 18 -5.90 -7.20 -11.84
C HIS A 18 -4.77 -8.21 -12.10
N LEU A 19 -3.61 -7.74 -12.60
CA LEU A 19 -2.44 -8.60 -12.78
C LEU A 19 -1.88 -9.10 -11.45
N ARG A 20 -1.78 -8.22 -10.44
CA ARG A 20 -1.32 -8.57 -9.09
C ARG A 20 -2.26 -9.60 -8.43
N GLU A 21 -3.56 -9.43 -8.59
CA GLU A 21 -4.59 -10.32 -8.04
C GLU A 21 -4.36 -11.77 -8.51
N VAL A 22 -4.18 -11.98 -9.81
CA VAL A 22 -3.91 -13.33 -10.39
C VAL A 22 -2.43 -13.76 -10.30
N ASN A 23 -1.62 -13.01 -9.54
CA ASN A 23 -0.19 -13.24 -9.37
C ASN A 23 0.57 -13.31 -10.71
N PHE A 24 0.20 -12.48 -11.67
CA PHE A 24 0.79 -12.41 -13.00
C PHE A 24 0.71 -13.69 -13.84
N LEU A 25 -0.08 -14.68 -13.40
CA LEU A 25 -0.33 -15.92 -14.14
C LEU A 25 -1.79 -15.97 -14.57
N CYS A 26 -2.06 -16.48 -15.77
CA CYS A 26 -3.42 -16.76 -16.20
C CYS A 26 -4.05 -17.77 -15.23
N PRO A 27 -5.15 -17.46 -14.54
CA PRO A 27 -5.67 -18.35 -13.52
C PRO A 27 -6.28 -19.64 -14.10
N LEU A 28 -6.64 -19.63 -15.38
CA LEU A 28 -7.21 -20.78 -16.10
C LEU A 28 -6.16 -21.78 -16.61
N CYS A 29 -5.01 -21.31 -17.10
CA CYS A 29 -4.00 -22.15 -17.76
C CYS A 29 -2.57 -21.99 -17.23
N LYS A 30 -2.37 -21.11 -16.23
CA LYS A 30 -1.10 -20.81 -15.56
C LYS A 30 0.01 -20.22 -16.46
N LYS A 31 -0.31 -19.82 -17.70
CA LYS A 31 0.63 -19.07 -18.56
C LYS A 31 0.99 -17.72 -17.93
N ASP A 32 2.25 -17.33 -18.06
CA ASP A 32 2.73 -16.01 -17.64
C ASP A 32 2.05 -14.89 -18.44
N LEU A 33 1.59 -13.86 -17.74
CA LEU A 33 0.97 -12.67 -18.32
C LEU A 33 1.98 -11.53 -18.52
N GLN A 34 3.21 -11.67 -18.01
CA GLN A 34 4.29 -10.73 -18.19
C GLN A 34 5.11 -11.06 -19.44
N PRO A 35 5.51 -10.05 -20.24
CA PRO A 35 6.40 -10.27 -21.36
C PRO A 35 7.82 -10.58 -20.86
N ASN A 36 8.43 -11.63 -21.40
CA ASN A 36 9.85 -11.91 -21.21
C ASN A 36 10.68 -10.97 -22.11
N GLY A 37 11.28 -9.91 -21.55
CA GLY A 37 12.32 -9.10 -22.23
C GLY A 37 12.11 -7.58 -22.27
N GLN A 38 13.20 -6.84 -22.52
CA GLN A 38 13.30 -5.37 -22.50
C GLN A 38 12.53 -4.65 -23.63
N LYS A 39 11.88 -5.35 -24.56
CA LYS A 39 11.11 -4.73 -25.64
C LYS A 39 9.65 -4.55 -25.22
N LYS A 40 9.25 -3.30 -25.01
CA LYS A 40 7.83 -2.89 -25.00
C LYS A 40 7.17 -3.37 -26.31
N SER A 41 6.15 -4.22 -26.23
CA SER A 41 4.87 -3.98 -26.94
C SER A 41 3.86 -5.13 -26.94
N ASN A 42 4.20 -6.38 -26.62
CA ASN A 42 3.19 -7.45 -26.70
C ASN A 42 2.48 -7.67 -25.36
N LYS A 43 1.37 -6.95 -25.14
CA LYS A 43 0.42 -7.26 -24.07
C LYS A 43 -0.01 -8.73 -24.21
N LEU A 44 0.27 -9.58 -23.22
CA LEU A 44 -0.04 -11.02 -23.25
C LEU A 44 -1.39 -11.37 -22.63
N TYR A 45 -2.08 -10.37 -22.08
CA TYR A 45 -3.29 -10.52 -21.30
C TYR A 45 -4.40 -9.58 -21.77
N GLU A 46 -5.62 -9.89 -21.38
CA GLU A 46 -6.77 -9.02 -21.45
C GLU A 46 -7.54 -9.04 -20.13
N ILE A 47 -8.26 -7.95 -19.83
CA ILE A 47 -9.12 -7.87 -18.65
C ILE A 47 -10.53 -8.27 -19.08
N ALA A 48 -10.88 -9.52 -18.79
CA ALA A 48 -12.17 -10.11 -19.11
C ALA A 48 -13.22 -9.71 -18.07
N HIS A 49 -14.46 -9.52 -18.51
CA HIS A 49 -15.62 -9.50 -17.63
C HIS A 49 -16.03 -10.94 -17.31
N ILE A 50 -16.24 -11.25 -16.04
CA ILE A 50 -16.72 -12.57 -15.61
C ILE A 50 -18.20 -12.70 -15.94
N TYR A 51 -19.03 -11.78 -15.43
CA TYR A 51 -20.37 -11.57 -15.95
C TYR A 51 -20.31 -10.59 -17.12
N PRO A 52 -20.83 -10.94 -18.32
CA PRO A 52 -20.72 -10.08 -19.50
C PRO A 52 -21.27 -8.67 -19.24
N ASN A 53 -20.58 -7.65 -19.74
CA ASN A 53 -21.06 -6.27 -19.60
C ASN A 53 -22.31 -5.99 -20.45
N SER A 54 -22.50 -6.75 -21.53
CA SER A 54 -23.64 -6.63 -22.43
C SER A 54 -24.09 -8.02 -22.88
N PRO A 55 -24.72 -8.80 -21.99
CA PRO A 55 -25.07 -10.19 -22.26
C PRO A 55 -26.14 -10.28 -23.35
N THR A 56 -25.97 -11.21 -24.29
CA THR A 56 -26.99 -11.50 -25.31
C THR A 56 -28.26 -12.05 -24.66
N PRO A 57 -29.42 -12.01 -25.34
CA PRO A 57 -30.66 -12.60 -24.81
C PRO A 57 -30.51 -14.09 -24.42
N GLN A 58 -29.65 -14.84 -25.10
CA GLN A 58 -29.32 -16.22 -24.75
C GLN A 58 -28.52 -16.29 -23.46
N GLN A 59 -27.44 -15.52 -23.33
CA GLN A 59 -26.62 -15.46 -22.11
C GLN A 59 -27.43 -14.99 -20.90
N GLN A 60 -28.39 -14.09 -21.09
CA GLN A 60 -29.29 -13.65 -20.01
C GLN A 60 -30.17 -14.80 -19.48
N LYS A 61 -30.60 -15.71 -20.36
CA LYS A 61 -31.38 -16.90 -19.98
C LYS A 61 -30.49 -17.96 -19.32
N GLU A 62 -29.32 -18.24 -19.89
CA GLU A 62 -28.39 -19.25 -19.36
C GLU A 62 -27.78 -18.84 -18.01
N LEU A 63 -27.46 -17.56 -17.86
CA LEU A 63 -26.91 -16.98 -16.63
C LEU A 63 -28.01 -16.38 -15.73
N ILE A 64 -29.24 -16.88 -15.83
CA ILE A 64 -30.30 -16.49 -14.91
C ILE A 64 -29.98 -17.00 -13.50
N ASN A 65 -30.22 -16.17 -12.48
CA ASN A 65 -29.97 -16.48 -11.07
C ASN A 65 -28.53 -16.88 -10.70
N VAL A 66 -27.55 -16.57 -11.54
CA VAL A 66 -26.15 -16.69 -11.13
C VAL A 66 -25.79 -15.55 -10.18
N GLU A 67 -24.94 -15.85 -9.20
CA GLU A 67 -24.34 -14.84 -8.35
C GLU A 67 -23.46 -13.90 -9.18
N LYS A 68 -23.56 -12.60 -8.94
CA LYS A 68 -22.79 -11.55 -9.63
C LYS A 68 -21.92 -10.82 -8.61
N LEU A 69 -20.64 -10.65 -8.91
CA LEU A 69 -19.70 -10.03 -7.99
C LEU A 69 -19.63 -8.51 -8.15
N GLY A 70 -19.56 -7.80 -7.03
CA GLY A 70 -19.45 -6.34 -7.02
C GLY A 70 -20.78 -5.63 -7.21
N LYS A 71 -20.74 -4.29 -7.25
CA LYS A 71 -21.94 -3.44 -7.28
C LYS A 71 -22.59 -3.35 -8.67
N ASN A 72 -21.80 -3.59 -9.73
CA ASN A 72 -22.19 -3.52 -11.14
C ASN A 72 -21.17 -4.23 -12.04
N SER A 73 -21.49 -4.40 -13.33
CA SER A 73 -20.64 -5.08 -14.32
C SER A 73 -19.22 -4.53 -14.48
N GLU A 74 -19.00 -3.26 -14.11
CA GLU A 74 -17.69 -2.61 -14.23
C GLU A 74 -16.87 -2.67 -12.93
N SER A 75 -17.40 -3.30 -11.89
CA SER A 75 -16.73 -3.47 -10.60
C SER A 75 -15.48 -4.33 -10.74
N PHE A 76 -14.49 -4.08 -9.89
CA PHE A 76 -13.23 -4.82 -9.87
C PHE A 76 -13.44 -6.33 -9.67
N GLU A 77 -14.43 -6.69 -8.85
CA GLU A 77 -14.77 -8.07 -8.52
C GLU A 77 -15.40 -8.81 -9.70
N ASN A 78 -15.91 -8.11 -10.72
CA ASN A 78 -16.47 -8.72 -11.94
C ASN A 78 -15.43 -8.81 -13.09
N LYS A 79 -14.17 -8.46 -12.85
CA LYS A 79 -13.14 -8.42 -13.89
C LYS A 79 -11.92 -9.25 -13.50
N ILE A 80 -11.31 -9.93 -14.46
CA ILE A 80 -10.16 -10.80 -14.20
C ILE A 80 -9.15 -10.74 -15.35
N ALA A 81 -7.86 -10.78 -15.04
CA ALA A 81 -6.81 -10.83 -16.04
C ALA A 81 -6.63 -12.26 -16.56
N LEU A 82 -6.77 -12.45 -17.87
CA LEU A 82 -6.58 -13.73 -18.56
C LEU A 82 -5.55 -13.58 -19.67
N CYS A 83 -4.88 -14.67 -20.07
CA CYS A 83 -4.13 -14.66 -21.33
C CYS A 83 -5.09 -14.54 -22.52
N LYS A 84 -4.58 -14.10 -23.68
CA LYS A 84 -5.39 -13.91 -24.89
C LYS A 84 -6.17 -15.16 -25.32
N ASP A 85 -5.55 -16.34 -25.21
CA ASP A 85 -6.17 -17.62 -25.60
C ASP A 85 -7.36 -17.99 -24.71
N CYS A 86 -7.24 -17.74 -23.40
CA CYS A 86 -8.33 -18.00 -22.47
C CYS A 86 -9.43 -16.93 -22.59
N HIS A 87 -9.06 -15.67 -22.82
CA HIS A 87 -10.02 -14.60 -23.03
C HIS A 87 -10.91 -14.84 -24.26
N SER A 88 -10.31 -15.22 -25.40
CA SER A 88 -11.09 -15.50 -26.62
C SER A 88 -12.07 -16.64 -26.40
N THR A 89 -11.67 -17.71 -25.71
CA THR A 89 -12.56 -18.84 -25.39
C THR A 89 -13.75 -18.41 -24.54
N GLN A 90 -13.55 -17.48 -23.59
CA GLN A 90 -14.63 -16.98 -22.73
C GLN A 90 -15.65 -16.13 -23.50
N ASP A 91 -15.20 -15.23 -24.39
CA ASP A 91 -16.09 -14.32 -25.13
C ASP A 91 -17.14 -15.05 -26.00
N TYR A 92 -16.80 -16.22 -26.55
CA TYR A 92 -17.64 -16.94 -27.52
C TYR A 92 -18.40 -18.15 -26.95
N ASN A 93 -17.98 -18.72 -25.82
CA ASN A 93 -18.50 -20.02 -25.33
C ASN A 93 -18.82 -20.04 -23.82
N THR A 94 -19.26 -18.94 -23.20
CA THR A 94 -19.59 -18.94 -21.76
C THR A 94 -20.84 -19.77 -21.48
N THR A 95 -20.66 -21.05 -21.16
CA THR A 95 -21.70 -21.87 -20.53
C THR A 95 -21.91 -21.44 -19.07
N LYS A 96 -23.00 -21.88 -18.44
CA LYS A 96 -23.22 -21.64 -17.01
C LYS A 96 -22.12 -22.27 -16.15
N GLU A 97 -21.62 -23.42 -16.57
CA GLU A 97 -20.52 -24.15 -15.93
C GLU A 97 -19.21 -23.37 -16.02
N ASP A 98 -18.89 -22.82 -17.20
CA ASP A 98 -17.70 -21.97 -17.39
C ASP A 98 -17.77 -20.70 -16.56
N TYR A 99 -18.95 -20.06 -16.50
CA TYR A 99 -19.18 -18.93 -15.62
C TYR A 99 -18.92 -19.28 -14.15
N GLN A 100 -19.49 -20.39 -13.66
CA GLN A 100 -19.31 -20.82 -12.27
C GLN A 100 -17.84 -21.14 -11.95
N LYS A 101 -17.11 -21.74 -12.91
CA LYS A 101 -15.68 -22.00 -12.77
C LYS A 101 -14.89 -20.70 -12.64
N LEU A 102 -15.14 -19.72 -13.51
CA LEU A 102 -14.44 -18.44 -13.48
C LEU A 102 -14.83 -17.60 -12.24
N LEU A 103 -16.09 -17.67 -11.83
CA LEU A 103 -16.59 -17.07 -10.60
C LEU A 103 -15.85 -17.61 -9.37
N LYS A 104 -15.71 -18.95 -9.27
CA LYS A 104 -14.96 -19.59 -8.18
C LYS A 104 -13.50 -19.15 -8.18
N ILE A 105 -12.84 -19.22 -9.33
CA ILE A 105 -11.46 -18.76 -9.49
C ILE A 105 -11.29 -17.31 -9.03
N LYS A 106 -12.20 -16.42 -9.42
CA LYS A 106 -12.14 -15.02 -9.00
C LYS A 106 -12.28 -14.86 -7.49
N LYS A 107 -13.21 -15.58 -6.86
CA LYS A 107 -13.37 -15.57 -5.41
C LYS A 107 -12.10 -16.04 -4.70
N ASP A 108 -11.48 -17.11 -5.20
CA ASP A 108 -10.22 -17.62 -4.67
C ASP A 108 -9.11 -16.58 -4.81
N CYS A 109 -8.96 -15.93 -5.97
CA CYS A 109 -7.98 -14.86 -6.17
C CYS A 109 -8.23 -13.63 -5.28
N LEU A 110 -9.49 -13.23 -5.07
CA LEU A 110 -9.86 -12.15 -4.16
C LEU A 110 -9.47 -12.50 -2.72
N ASN A 111 -9.75 -13.72 -2.28
CA ASN A 111 -9.40 -14.21 -0.96
C ASN A 111 -7.87 -14.27 -0.77
N GLU A 112 -7.14 -14.85 -1.72
CA GLU A 112 -5.66 -14.89 -1.69
C GLU A 112 -5.04 -13.49 -1.72
N SER A 113 -5.62 -12.54 -2.48
CA SER A 113 -5.17 -11.14 -2.45
C SER A 113 -5.40 -10.52 -1.08
N ALA A 114 -6.57 -10.74 -0.46
CA ALA A 114 -6.88 -10.22 0.87
C ALA A 114 -5.94 -10.81 1.94
N ILE A 115 -5.68 -12.12 1.90
CA ILE A 115 -4.72 -12.78 2.79
C ILE A 115 -3.32 -12.19 2.61
N ARG A 116 -2.85 -12.02 1.36
CA ARG A 116 -1.55 -11.38 1.08
C ARG A 116 -1.49 -9.96 1.61
N ASP A 117 -2.56 -9.17 1.46
CA ASP A 117 -2.61 -7.80 1.97
C ASP A 117 -2.54 -7.76 3.51
N ILE A 118 -3.22 -8.69 4.19
CA ILE A 118 -3.14 -8.86 5.66
C ILE A 118 -1.72 -9.26 6.07
N LEU A 119 -1.15 -10.31 5.47
CA LEU A 119 0.20 -10.77 5.80
C LEU A 119 1.25 -9.67 5.58
N ASN A 120 1.15 -8.92 4.49
CA ASN A 120 2.03 -7.79 4.23
C ASN A 120 1.84 -6.66 5.26
N GLN A 121 0.61 -6.43 5.75
CA GLN A 121 0.37 -5.47 6.81
C GLN A 121 1.03 -5.91 8.12
N GLU A 122 0.83 -7.16 8.54
CA GLU A 122 1.43 -7.72 9.76
C GLU A 122 2.96 -7.70 9.72
N ILE A 123 3.59 -8.07 8.59
CA ILE A 123 5.05 -8.01 8.42
C ILE A 123 5.57 -6.58 8.63
N LEU A 124 4.86 -5.57 8.13
CA LEU A 124 5.26 -4.17 8.31
C LEU A 124 5.09 -3.72 9.78
N GLU A 125 4.04 -4.17 10.46
CA GLU A 125 3.83 -3.87 11.89
C GLU A 125 4.94 -4.51 12.75
N GLN A 126 5.36 -5.74 12.44
CA GLN A 126 6.50 -6.41 13.08
C GLN A 126 7.83 -5.70 12.80
N ASP A 127 8.09 -5.30 11.56
CA ASP A 127 9.32 -4.59 11.19
C ASP A 127 9.44 -3.24 11.94
N ILE A 128 8.32 -2.54 12.17
CA ILE A 128 8.24 -1.35 13.00
C ILE A 128 8.50 -1.68 14.48
N ALA A 129 7.82 -2.68 15.03
CA ALA A 129 7.98 -3.10 16.42
C ALA A 129 9.43 -3.48 16.74
N ASN A 130 10.10 -4.16 15.80
CA ASN A 130 11.51 -4.52 15.92
C ASN A 130 12.45 -3.32 16.01
N ILE A 131 12.14 -2.21 15.31
CA ILE A 131 12.97 -1.00 15.36
C ILE A 131 12.75 -0.26 16.69
N VAL A 132 11.50 -0.18 17.14
CA VAL A 132 11.15 0.37 18.45
C VAL A 132 11.88 -0.43 19.55
N ASP A 133 11.80 -1.76 19.53
CA ASP A 133 12.50 -2.63 20.47
C ASP A 133 14.02 -2.44 20.42
N LYS A 134 14.63 -2.36 19.24
CA LYS A 134 16.07 -2.08 19.12
C LYS A 134 16.47 -0.73 19.71
N LEU A 135 15.68 0.32 19.49
CA LEU A 135 15.92 1.64 20.09
C LEU A 135 15.94 1.57 21.62
N THR A 136 15.12 0.71 22.24
CA THR A 136 15.13 0.54 23.71
C THR A 136 16.37 -0.17 24.24
N LYS A 137 17.10 -0.89 23.37
CA LYS A 137 18.28 -1.69 23.72
C LYS A 137 19.60 -1.03 23.32
N LEU A 138 19.53 0.14 22.68
CA LEU A 138 20.71 0.89 22.29
C LEU A 138 21.49 1.33 23.52
N THR A 139 22.80 1.10 23.47
CA THR A 139 23.75 1.63 24.45
C THR A 139 24.27 3.00 24.02
N ASP A 140 24.73 3.79 24.99
CA ASP A 140 25.33 5.10 24.73
C ASP A 140 26.53 4.99 23.76
N ASP A 141 27.37 3.96 23.91
CA ASP A 141 28.51 3.70 23.01
C ASP A 141 28.07 3.45 21.56
N GLU A 142 26.98 2.70 21.36
CA GLU A 142 26.42 2.44 20.02
C GLU A 142 25.85 3.72 19.40
N ILE A 143 25.18 4.53 20.20
CA ILE A 143 24.63 5.83 19.79
C ILE A 143 25.78 6.77 19.38
N ASP A 144 26.80 6.92 20.23
CA ASP A 144 27.96 7.76 19.99
C ASP A 144 28.76 7.31 18.75
N SER A 145 28.78 6.00 18.46
CA SER A 145 29.46 5.46 17.27
C SER A 145 28.81 5.83 15.94
N VAL A 146 27.51 6.17 15.95
CA VAL A 146 26.72 6.48 14.74
C VAL A 146 26.18 7.90 14.71
N ILE A 147 26.30 8.65 15.80
CA ILE A 147 25.91 10.06 15.87
C ILE A 147 26.67 10.85 14.81
N ASP A 148 25.92 11.57 13.98
CA ASP A 148 26.47 12.58 13.09
C ASP A 148 26.12 13.96 13.65
N LEU A 149 27.04 14.52 14.45
CA LEU A 149 26.88 15.85 15.03
C LEU A 149 26.75 16.96 13.97
N ASN A 150 27.17 16.68 12.73
CA ASN A 150 27.10 17.60 11.59
C ASN A 150 25.88 17.36 10.70
N TYR A 151 25.03 16.37 11.01
CA TYR A 151 23.84 16.10 10.21
C TYR A 151 22.90 17.30 10.21
N ASP A 152 22.66 17.83 9.02
CA ASP A 152 21.93 19.07 8.86
C ASP A 152 20.41 18.89 8.99
N VAL A 153 19.86 19.32 10.13
CA VAL A 153 18.42 19.37 10.43
C VAL A 153 17.68 20.51 9.71
N VAL A 154 18.31 21.20 8.75
CA VAL A 154 17.70 22.30 7.96
C VAL A 154 16.34 21.93 7.36
N LYS A 155 16.08 20.65 7.05
CA LYS A 155 14.74 20.22 6.60
C LYS A 155 13.66 20.38 7.68
N ILE A 156 13.95 20.15 8.96
CA ILE A 156 13.03 20.42 10.07
C ILE A 156 12.78 21.92 10.21
N ASP A 157 13.81 22.75 10.06
CA ASP A 157 13.64 24.20 10.20
C ASP A 157 12.64 24.79 9.21
N LYS A 158 12.56 24.22 8.02
CA LYS A 158 11.61 24.63 6.98
C LYS A 158 10.18 24.15 7.25
N LYS A 159 9.93 23.28 8.23
CA LYS A 159 8.61 22.68 8.50
C LYS A 159 7.83 23.35 9.62
N PHE A 160 8.42 24.33 10.28
CA PHE A 160 7.83 25.05 11.39
C PHE A 160 7.93 26.55 11.13
N GLU A 161 6.85 27.27 11.39
CA GLU A 161 6.86 28.73 11.37
C GLU A 161 7.69 29.28 12.55
N LEU A 162 7.99 30.58 12.51
CA LEU A 162 8.74 31.23 13.58
C LEU A 162 7.96 31.10 14.90
N ASN A 163 8.61 30.56 15.94
CA ASN A 163 8.06 30.31 17.27
C ASN A 163 6.89 29.31 17.35
N GLU A 164 6.52 28.65 16.25
CA GLU A 164 5.50 27.60 16.26
C GLU A 164 6.04 26.33 16.92
N SER A 165 5.35 25.85 17.95
CA SER A 165 5.64 24.58 18.63
C SER A 165 7.14 24.37 18.94
N SER A 166 7.83 25.42 19.41
CA SER A 166 9.28 25.43 19.60
C SER A 166 9.82 24.26 20.42
N ARG A 167 9.05 23.78 21.40
CA ARG A 167 9.39 22.59 22.20
C ARG A 167 9.40 21.32 21.35
N LEU A 168 8.33 21.09 20.58
CA LEU A 168 8.22 19.97 19.64
C LEU A 168 9.32 20.02 18.58
N LYS A 169 9.53 21.20 17.97
CA LYS A 169 10.59 21.41 16.98
C LYS A 169 11.96 21.03 17.53
N ARG A 170 12.28 21.46 18.76
CA ARG A 170 13.54 21.10 19.43
C ARG A 170 13.65 19.60 19.71
N LYS A 171 12.58 18.98 20.20
CA LYS A 171 12.51 17.53 20.43
C LYS A 171 12.80 16.75 19.14
N ILE A 172 12.08 17.07 18.06
CA ILE A 172 12.29 16.41 16.76
C ILE A 172 13.71 16.60 16.26
N LYS A 173 14.29 17.81 16.40
CA LYS A 173 15.68 18.06 16.01
C LYS A 173 16.68 17.20 16.77
N ASN A 174 16.55 17.11 18.09
CA ASN A 174 17.45 16.32 18.92
C ASN A 174 17.33 14.83 18.56
N ASN A 175 16.10 14.31 18.49
CA ASN A 175 15.84 12.92 18.11
C ASN A 175 16.43 12.59 16.72
N VAL A 176 16.28 13.48 15.75
CA VAL A 176 16.86 13.30 14.41
C VAL A 176 18.39 13.34 14.48
N ARG A 177 18.97 14.30 15.18
CA ARG A 177 20.43 14.42 15.29
C ARG A 177 21.06 13.17 15.91
N GLU A 178 20.45 12.63 16.95
CA GLU A 178 20.98 11.51 17.71
C GLU A 178 20.75 10.17 17.00
N TYR A 179 19.57 9.94 16.44
CA TYR A 179 19.15 8.59 16.01
C TYR A 179 18.99 8.42 14.50
N TYR A 180 19.14 9.48 13.69
CA TYR A 180 18.86 9.38 12.25
C TYR A 180 19.71 8.33 11.53
N ILE A 181 21.02 8.29 11.80
CA ILE A 181 21.92 7.35 11.13
C ILE A 181 21.61 5.92 11.56
N PHE A 182 21.38 5.67 12.85
CA PHE A 182 20.97 4.37 13.36
C PHE A 182 19.71 3.88 12.63
N ILE A 183 18.64 4.68 12.67
CA ILE A 183 17.36 4.36 12.06
C ILE A 183 17.52 4.16 10.54
N GLN A 184 18.30 5.02 9.87
CA GLN A 184 18.59 4.89 8.45
C GLN A 184 19.33 3.58 8.13
N ASN A 185 20.28 3.15 8.96
CA ASN A 185 21.03 1.92 8.76
C ASN A 185 20.16 0.69 8.97
N GLU A 186 19.30 0.70 9.98
CA GLU A 186 18.27 -0.33 10.17
C GLU A 186 17.37 -0.48 8.94
N PHE A 187 17.03 0.63 8.28
CA PHE A 187 16.24 0.61 7.05
C PHE A 187 17.02 0.20 5.79
N LYS A 188 18.30 0.54 5.68
CA LYS A 188 19.15 0.12 4.53
C LYS A 188 19.41 -1.38 4.52
N ASN A 189 19.56 -1.99 5.70
CA ASN A 189 19.99 -3.38 5.83
C ASN A 189 18.85 -4.41 5.62
N LYS A 190 17.58 -4.00 5.68
CA LYS A 190 16.43 -4.92 5.79
C LYS A 190 15.47 -5.01 4.60
N ASP A 191 15.71 -4.25 3.52
CA ASP A 191 14.89 -4.09 2.29
C ASP A 191 14.33 -2.67 2.16
N LYS A 192 14.93 -1.89 1.26
CA LYS A 192 14.58 -0.49 0.99
C LYS A 192 13.10 -0.32 0.60
N GLY A 193 12.50 -1.32 -0.07
CA GLY A 193 11.11 -1.24 -0.54
C GLY A 193 10.09 -1.25 0.60
N LYS A 194 10.34 -2.04 1.66
CA LYS A 194 9.46 -2.08 2.84
C LYS A 194 9.44 -0.75 3.59
N PHE A 195 10.58 -0.07 3.65
CA PHE A 195 10.70 1.19 4.36
C PHE A 195 9.93 2.32 3.68
N GLU A 196 10.02 2.43 2.35
CA GLU A 196 9.24 3.40 1.58
C GLU A 196 7.73 3.19 1.80
N ILE A 197 7.28 1.95 2.00
CA ILE A 197 5.88 1.64 2.34
C ILE A 197 5.53 2.15 3.74
N ILE A 198 6.38 1.96 4.75
CA ILE A 198 6.15 2.48 6.11
C ILE A 198 6.08 4.02 6.09
N GLY A 199 7.03 4.68 5.43
CA GLY A 199 7.02 6.13 5.26
C GLY A 199 5.77 6.64 4.54
N THR A 200 5.32 5.92 3.51
CA THR A 200 4.06 6.23 2.80
C THR A 200 2.85 6.07 3.71
N LYS A 201 2.78 5.03 4.54
CA LYS A 201 1.68 4.82 5.50
C LYS A 201 1.63 5.96 6.52
N ILE A 202 2.77 6.33 7.11
CA ILE A 202 2.84 7.43 8.08
C ILE A 202 2.44 8.75 7.41
N LYS A 203 2.88 9.02 6.18
CA LYS A 203 2.46 10.19 5.42
C LYS A 203 0.95 10.20 5.15
N LEU A 204 0.37 9.08 4.74
CA LEU A 204 -1.08 8.97 4.52
C LEU A 204 -1.87 9.19 5.82
N LEU A 205 -1.39 8.64 6.94
CA LEU A 205 -2.01 8.86 8.23
C LEU A 205 -1.93 10.32 8.66
N TYR A 206 -0.76 10.96 8.47
CA TYR A 206 -0.57 12.40 8.68
C TYR A 206 -1.62 13.22 7.92
N LEU A 207 -1.78 12.98 6.61
CA LEU A 207 -2.74 13.71 5.78
C LEU A 207 -4.18 13.55 6.30
N LYS A 208 -4.57 12.33 6.70
CA LYS A 208 -5.90 12.06 7.27
C LYS A 208 -6.15 12.79 8.59
N VAL A 209 -5.15 12.84 9.47
CA VAL A 209 -5.27 13.56 10.74
C VAL A 209 -5.31 15.08 10.50
N LYS A 210 -4.48 15.58 9.56
CA LYS A 210 -4.44 16.99 9.18
C LYS A 210 -5.79 17.52 8.71
N GLU A 211 -6.56 16.73 7.94
CA GLU A 211 -7.92 17.10 7.53
C GLU A 211 -8.88 17.43 8.69
N LYS A 212 -8.55 17.03 9.92
CA LYS A 212 -9.35 17.23 11.13
C LYS A 212 -8.67 18.11 12.17
N GLN A 213 -7.36 18.30 12.08
CA GLN A 213 -6.55 18.94 13.10
C GLN A 213 -5.32 19.58 12.49
N ASP A 214 -5.15 20.89 12.64
CA ASP A 214 -4.02 21.64 12.09
C ASP A 214 -2.86 21.83 13.07
N ASN A 215 -3.08 21.61 14.37
CA ASN A 215 -2.03 21.77 15.37
C ASN A 215 -0.97 20.65 15.24
N LYS A 216 0.25 21.01 14.82
CA LYS A 216 1.36 20.07 14.59
C LYS A 216 1.71 19.20 15.80
N GLU A 217 1.55 19.70 17.02
CA GLU A 217 1.81 18.94 18.24
C GLU A 217 0.76 17.86 18.47
N LYS A 218 -0.52 18.19 18.32
CA LYS A 218 -1.60 17.20 18.36
C LYS A 218 -1.46 16.15 17.27
N ILE A 219 -1.10 16.56 16.05
CA ILE A 219 -0.85 15.63 14.95
C ILE A 219 0.31 14.70 15.28
N PHE A 220 1.45 15.25 15.74
CA PHE A 220 2.62 14.47 16.09
C PHE A 220 2.28 13.40 17.13
N TYR A 221 1.61 13.78 18.21
CA TYR A 221 1.26 12.83 19.27
C TYR A 221 0.22 11.80 18.86
N ALA A 222 -0.69 12.13 17.94
CA ALA A 222 -1.60 11.14 17.35
C ALA A 222 -0.85 10.10 16.51
N LEU A 223 0.19 10.51 15.77
CA LEU A 223 1.04 9.58 15.03
C LEU A 223 1.90 8.71 15.96
N VAL A 224 2.38 9.28 17.07
CA VAL A 224 3.12 8.54 18.11
C VAL A 224 2.22 7.51 18.77
N GLU A 225 1.00 7.87 19.15
CA GLU A 225 0.02 6.95 19.76
C GLU A 225 -0.32 5.80 18.82
N TRP A 226 -0.57 6.10 17.54
CA TRP A 226 -0.75 5.06 16.53
C TRP A 226 0.46 4.12 16.44
N LEU A 227 1.68 4.66 16.47
CA LEU A 227 2.89 3.84 16.37
C LEU A 227 3.10 3.00 17.64
N ASP A 228 2.80 3.56 18.80
CA ASP A 228 2.87 2.89 20.09
C ASP A 228 1.96 1.66 20.10
N GLU A 229 0.69 1.81 19.71
CA GLU A 229 -0.25 0.69 19.57
C GLU A 229 0.29 -0.41 18.63
N LYS A 230 0.89 -0.01 17.49
CA LYS A 230 1.46 -0.95 16.50
C LYS A 230 2.74 -1.63 16.95
N SER A 231 3.44 -1.02 17.89
CA SER A 231 4.63 -1.60 18.50
C SER A 231 4.34 -2.31 19.81
N PHE A 232 3.06 -2.59 20.12
CA PHE A 232 2.63 -3.22 21.38
C PHE A 232 3.04 -2.42 22.62
N SER A 233 3.09 -1.10 22.50
CA SER A 233 3.44 -0.16 23.57
C SER A 233 4.78 -0.48 24.25
N VAL A 234 5.77 -0.95 23.47
CA VAL A 234 7.11 -1.28 23.98
C VAL A 234 7.82 -0.04 24.53
N SER A 235 7.79 1.08 23.82
CA SER A 235 8.35 2.34 24.31
C SER A 235 7.84 3.54 23.52
N ARG A 236 7.10 4.41 24.20
CA ARG A 236 6.60 5.66 23.64
C ARG A 236 7.74 6.59 23.20
N ASP A 237 8.83 6.64 23.95
CA ASP A 237 9.99 7.48 23.61
C ASP A 237 10.65 7.00 22.30
N ALA A 238 10.82 5.69 22.14
CA ALA A 238 11.29 5.12 20.89
C ALA A 238 10.33 5.42 19.73
N CYS A 239 9.02 5.38 19.96
CA CYS A 239 8.03 5.79 18.96
C CYS A 239 8.18 7.29 18.57
N GLU A 240 8.41 8.18 19.53
CA GLU A 240 8.68 9.60 19.25
C GLU A 240 9.93 9.80 18.40
N ILE A 241 10.99 9.03 18.64
CA ILE A 241 12.22 9.05 17.83
C ILE A 241 11.92 8.61 16.39
N VAL A 242 11.20 7.50 16.20
CA VAL A 242 10.82 7.00 14.87
C VAL A 242 9.94 8.00 14.13
N ILE A 243 8.91 8.58 14.76
CA ILE A 243 8.07 9.60 14.12
C ILE A 243 8.90 10.85 13.78
N SER A 244 9.83 11.26 14.65
CA SER A 244 10.75 12.38 14.36
C SER A 244 11.60 12.12 13.11
N TYR A 245 12.10 10.90 12.93
CA TYR A 245 12.78 10.48 11.72
C TYR A 245 11.90 10.67 10.47
N PHE A 246 10.63 10.27 10.52
CA PHE A 246 9.71 10.44 9.38
C PHE A 246 9.29 11.89 9.15
N VAL A 247 9.26 12.73 10.19
CA VAL A 247 9.13 14.19 10.02
C VAL A 247 10.33 14.75 9.27
N GLN A 248 11.55 14.25 9.48
CA GLN A 248 12.72 14.67 8.70
C GLN A 248 12.70 14.11 7.26
N SER A 249 12.45 12.81 7.15
CA SER A 249 12.73 12.02 5.94
C SER A 249 11.59 12.00 4.93
N CYS A 250 10.35 12.19 5.38
CA CYS A 250 9.16 12.20 4.54
C CYS A 250 8.52 13.59 4.54
N GLU A 251 7.57 13.83 3.63
CA GLU A 251 6.74 15.06 3.60
C GLU A 251 5.67 15.06 4.72
N VAL A 252 6.02 14.59 5.91
CA VAL A 252 5.23 14.79 7.13
C VAL A 252 5.54 16.18 7.65
N PHE A 253 4.51 17.02 7.80
CA PHE A 253 4.59 18.48 7.82
C PHE A 253 5.09 19.07 6.49
N GLU A 254 4.28 19.98 5.94
CA GLU A 254 4.62 20.75 4.75
C GLU A 254 5.75 21.73 5.04
N SER A 255 6.56 22.01 4.02
CA SER A 255 7.54 23.10 4.14
C SER A 255 6.79 24.43 4.11
N VAL A 256 7.10 25.30 5.06
CA VAL A 256 6.68 26.69 5.05
C VAL A 256 7.38 27.37 3.87
N THR A 257 6.59 27.83 2.91
CA THR A 257 7.11 28.66 1.82
C THR A 257 7.40 30.03 2.42
N LYS A 258 8.65 30.50 2.31
CA LYS A 258 9.00 31.88 2.68
C LYS A 258 8.49 32.86 1.63
#